data_AF-A0A9J6DJF3-F1
#
_entry.id   AF-A0A9J6DJF3-F1
#
_cell.length_a   1.000
_cell.length_b   1.000
_cell.length_c   1.000
_cell.angle_alpha   90.00
_cell.angle_beta   90.00
_cell.angle_gamma   90.00
#
_symmetry.space_group_name_H-M   'P 1'
#
loop_
_entity.id
_entity.type
_entity.pdbx_description
1 polymer ?
#
loop_
_entity_poly.entity_id
_entity_poly.type
_entity_poly.pdbx_seq_one_letter_code
_entity_poly.pdbx_strand_id
1 'polypeptide(L)'
;MHSGNGQYQDATYREEAAQRGFAPVENYPPIPYSFNYANQDAEGSHTHEESGDGNGRVQGRYTLSLADGRTRTVTYTADENGYRAEIVTNEQGTESKNPADVVIQSSALPGPEAAIANEPNRLRG
;
A
#
# COMPACT_ATOMS: atom_id res chain seq x y z
N MET A 1 -35.58 14.59 -20.23
CA MET A 1 -35.80 15.18 -18.89
C MET A 1 -36.83 14.35 -18.16
N HIS A 2 -36.44 13.64 -17.11
CA HIS A 2 -37.31 13.18 -16.01
C HIS A 2 -36.39 12.85 -14.84
N SER A 3 -36.21 13.83 -13.95
CA SER A 3 -35.53 13.68 -12.66
C SER A 3 -36.56 13.30 -11.61
N GLY A 4 -36.25 12.35 -10.73
CA GLY A 4 -37.03 12.16 -9.50
C GLY A 4 -36.78 10.83 -8.79
N ASN A 5 -36.44 10.94 -7.51
CA ASN A 5 -36.69 9.99 -6.42
C ASN A 5 -35.59 9.00 -6.04
N GLY A 6 -34.45 9.52 -5.58
CA GLY A 6 -33.50 8.80 -4.72
C GLY A 6 -33.55 9.18 -3.23
N GLN A 7 -34.33 10.20 -2.85
CA GLN A 7 -34.26 10.79 -1.50
C GLN A 7 -35.28 10.25 -0.49
N TYR A 8 -36.24 9.43 -0.91
CA TYR A 8 -37.33 8.97 -0.04
C TYR A 8 -37.03 7.69 0.75
N GLN A 9 -35.95 6.96 0.43
CA GLN A 9 -35.61 5.71 1.15
C GLN A 9 -34.72 5.95 2.38
N ASP A 10 -33.88 6.99 2.37
CA ASP A 10 -32.93 7.28 3.46
C ASP A 10 -33.60 7.84 4.74
N ALA A 11 -34.71 8.57 4.59
CA ALA A 11 -35.44 9.16 5.72
C ALA A 11 -36.17 8.10 6.58
N THR A 12 -36.81 7.11 5.94
CA THR A 12 -37.58 6.07 6.64
C THR A 12 -36.68 5.10 7.42
N TYR A 13 -35.49 4.77 6.90
CA TYR A 13 -34.52 3.94 7.62
C TYR A 13 -34.00 4.60 8.91
N ARG A 14 -33.75 5.92 8.87
CA ARG A 14 -33.26 6.66 10.03
C ARG A 14 -34.31 6.77 11.14
N GLU A 15 -35.58 6.98 10.77
CA GLU A 15 -36.69 7.01 11.72
C GLU A 15 -36.90 5.64 12.39
N GLU A 16 -36.90 4.54 11.64
CA GLU A 16 -37.02 3.18 12.20
C GLU A 16 -35.82 2.81 13.09
N ALA A 17 -34.59 3.18 12.71
CA ALA A 17 -33.39 2.92 13.51
C ALA A 17 -33.40 3.67 14.85
N ALA A 18 -33.85 4.93 14.84
CA ALA A 18 -33.99 5.74 16.06
C ALA A 18 -35.08 5.19 16.99
N GLN A 19 -36.21 4.74 16.45
CA GLN A 19 -37.28 4.08 17.22
C GLN A 19 -36.84 2.76 17.85
N ARG A 20 -35.91 2.04 17.20
CA ARG A 20 -35.31 0.79 17.71
C ARG A 20 -34.12 1.03 18.64
N GLY A 21 -33.84 2.28 19.03
CA GLY A 21 -32.81 2.64 20.01
C GLY A 21 -31.38 2.64 19.46
N PHE A 22 -31.18 2.57 18.14
CA PHE A 22 -29.88 2.81 17.54
C PHE A 22 -29.65 4.31 17.43
N ALA A 23 -28.66 4.82 18.16
CA ALA A 23 -28.19 6.18 17.97
C ALA A 23 -27.76 6.39 16.50
N PRO A 24 -27.98 7.58 15.91
CA PRO A 24 -27.42 7.89 14.60
C PRO A 24 -25.93 7.56 14.61
N VAL A 25 -25.45 6.86 13.58
CA VAL A 25 -24.02 6.72 13.37
C VAL A 25 -23.49 8.12 13.12
N GLU A 26 -22.84 8.68 14.13
CA GLU A 26 -22.23 10.00 14.04
C GLU A 26 -21.10 9.90 13.01
N ASN A 27 -21.29 10.54 11.85
CA ASN A 27 -20.32 10.49 10.77
C ASN A 27 -19.16 11.43 11.10
N TYR A 28 -18.13 10.91 11.75
CA TYR A 28 -16.91 11.66 12.01
C TYR A 28 -16.09 11.77 10.71
N PRO A 29 -15.73 12.98 10.25
CA PRO A 29 -14.81 13.12 9.14
C PRO A 29 -13.46 12.48 9.53
N PRO A 30 -12.69 11.94 8.56
CA PRO A 30 -11.37 11.44 8.84
C PRO A 30 -10.52 12.54 9.48
N ILE A 31 -9.83 12.22 10.57
CA ILE A 31 -8.89 13.15 11.20
C ILE A 31 -7.49 12.94 10.61
N PRO A 32 -6.67 14.00 10.48
CA PRO A 32 -5.27 13.85 10.11
C PRO A 32 -4.54 12.93 11.08
N TYR A 33 -3.62 12.14 10.55
CA TYR A 33 -2.77 11.26 11.36
C TYR A 33 -1.35 11.21 10.79
N SER A 34 -0.42 10.80 11.64
CA SER A 34 0.91 10.40 11.22
C SER A 34 1.45 9.34 12.17
N PHE A 35 2.16 8.37 11.62
CA PHE A 35 2.92 7.42 12.41
C PHE A 35 4.20 7.04 11.71
N ASN A 36 5.15 6.53 12.49
CA ASN A 36 6.34 5.89 11.98
C ASN A 36 6.78 4.78 12.94
N TYR A 37 7.41 3.75 12.40
CA TYR A 37 8.13 2.75 13.18
C TYR A 37 9.38 2.28 12.45
N ALA A 38 10.34 1.78 13.22
CA ALA A 38 11.57 1.19 12.72
C ALA A 38 11.95 0.00 13.60
N ASN A 39 12.35 -1.10 12.98
CA ASN A 39 12.94 -2.26 13.65
C ASN A 39 14.25 -2.65 12.95
N GLN A 40 15.19 -3.14 13.75
CA GLN A 40 16.51 -3.59 13.30
C GLN A 40 16.93 -4.79 14.14
N ASP A 41 17.36 -5.86 13.47
CA ASP A 41 17.94 -7.06 14.06
C ASP A 41 19.11 -7.57 13.19
N ALA A 42 19.54 -8.80 13.44
CA ALA A 42 20.64 -9.42 12.70
C ALA A 42 20.23 -9.82 11.27
N GLU A 43 18.93 -10.00 11.03
CA GLU A 43 18.34 -10.39 9.77
C GLU A 43 18.10 -9.18 8.85
N GLY A 44 17.96 -7.98 9.42
CA GLY A 44 17.86 -6.75 8.66
C GLY A 44 17.14 -5.60 9.37
N SER A 45 16.63 -4.67 8.58
CA SER A 45 15.91 -3.48 9.00
C SER A 45 14.59 -3.35 8.26
N HIS A 46 13.56 -2.88 8.97
CA HIS A 46 12.28 -2.55 8.37
C HIS A 46 11.81 -1.20 8.93
N THR A 47 11.35 -0.32 8.05
CA THR A 47 10.80 0.98 8.45
C THR A 47 9.50 1.24 7.71
N HIS A 48 8.62 1.98 8.37
CA HIS A 48 7.39 2.48 7.76
C HIS A 48 7.07 3.85 8.31
N GLU A 49 6.71 4.76 7.43
CA GLU A 49 6.16 6.07 7.76
C GLU A 49 4.94 6.32 6.89
N GLU A 50 3.86 6.83 7.50
CA GLU A 50 2.63 7.18 6.78
C GLU A 50 1.98 8.40 7.43
N SER A 51 1.30 9.20 6.62
CA SER A 51 0.43 10.27 7.07
C SER A 51 -0.82 10.36 6.22
N GLY A 52 -1.95 10.63 6.86
CA GLY A 52 -3.21 10.98 6.23
C GLY A 52 -3.59 12.42 6.54
N ASP A 53 -4.12 13.15 5.56
CA ASP A 53 -4.45 14.57 5.71
C ASP A 53 -5.88 14.84 6.23
N GLY A 54 -6.65 13.78 6.51
CA GLY A 54 -8.05 13.87 6.93
C GLY A 54 -9.04 14.11 5.79
N ASN A 55 -8.58 14.33 4.55
CA ASN A 55 -9.40 14.59 3.37
C ASN A 55 -9.35 13.45 2.34
N GLY A 56 -8.87 12.27 2.75
CA GLY A 56 -8.78 11.09 1.91
C GLY A 56 -7.44 10.95 1.16
N ARG A 57 -6.48 11.84 1.37
CA ARG A 57 -5.10 11.65 0.88
C ARG A 57 -4.25 10.96 1.95
N VAL A 58 -3.58 9.88 1.55
CA VAL A 58 -2.59 9.16 2.35
C VAL A 58 -1.28 9.09 1.58
N GLN A 59 -0.15 9.32 2.26
CA GLN A 59 1.19 9.19 1.71
C GLN A 59 2.07 8.45 2.70
N GLY A 60 2.94 7.59 2.18
CA GLY A 60 3.88 6.88 3.03
C GLY A 60 5.05 6.27 2.29
N ARG A 61 5.97 5.73 3.08
CA ARG A 61 7.15 5.00 2.62
C ARG A 61 7.39 3.78 3.49
N TYR A 62 7.66 2.65 2.83
CA TYR A 62 8.11 1.42 3.47
C TYR A 62 9.51 1.07 2.98
N THR A 63 10.40 0.66 3.89
CA THR A 63 11.74 0.17 3.54
C THR A 63 12.01 -1.18 4.19
N LEU A 64 12.58 -2.10 3.40
CA LEU A 64 13.16 -3.36 3.84
C LEU A 64 14.64 -3.38 3.45
N SER A 65 15.53 -3.69 4.37
CA SER A 65 16.94 -3.97 4.10
C SER A 65 17.33 -5.27 4.78
N LEU A 66 17.69 -6.30 4.02
CA LEU A 66 18.07 -7.60 4.56
C LEU A 66 19.58 -7.72 4.72
N ALA A 67 20.03 -8.55 5.66
CA ALA A 67 21.45 -8.80 5.93
C ALA A 67 22.23 -9.36 4.73
N ASP A 68 21.53 -9.96 3.76
CA ASP A 68 22.12 -10.44 2.49
C ASP A 68 22.28 -9.34 1.43
N GLY A 69 22.01 -8.08 1.78
CA GLY A 69 22.14 -6.91 0.91
C GLY A 69 20.92 -6.65 0.03
N ARG A 70 19.86 -7.46 0.12
CA ARG A 70 18.60 -7.17 -0.59
C ARG A 70 17.88 -5.99 0.02
N THR A 71 17.31 -5.13 -0.82
CA THR A 71 16.57 -3.95 -0.40
C THR A 71 15.27 -3.81 -1.18
N ARG A 72 14.27 -3.22 -0.53
CA ARG A 72 13.04 -2.74 -1.15
C ARG A 72 12.64 -1.42 -0.51
N THR A 73 12.41 -0.40 -1.33
CA THR A 73 11.77 0.84 -0.91
C THR A 73 10.49 1.02 -1.72
N VAL A 74 9.38 1.25 -1.03
CA VAL A 74 8.08 1.56 -1.63
C VAL A 74 7.67 2.95 -1.16
N THR A 75 7.50 3.89 -2.09
CA THR A 75 6.92 5.20 -1.83
C THR A 75 5.55 5.25 -2.49
N TYR A 76 4.51 5.64 -1.75
CA TYR A 76 3.15 5.56 -2.26
C TYR A 76 2.28 6.76 -1.90
N THR A 77 1.23 6.94 -2.70
CA THR A 77 0.14 7.90 -2.47
C THR A 77 -1.19 7.21 -2.78
N ALA A 78 -2.17 7.36 -1.90
CA ALA A 78 -3.56 7.06 -2.16
C ALA A 78 -4.37 8.35 -2.05
N ASP A 79 -5.14 8.68 -3.09
CA ASP A 79 -6.06 9.82 -3.12
C ASP A 79 -7.21 9.56 -4.10
N GLU A 80 -7.95 10.60 -4.47
CA GLU A 80 -9.04 10.56 -5.46
C GLU A 80 -8.63 9.98 -6.84
N ASN A 81 -7.33 10.00 -7.18
CA ASN A 81 -6.80 9.41 -8.41
C ASN A 81 -6.33 7.96 -8.21
N GLY A 82 -6.76 7.30 -7.13
CA GLY A 82 -6.40 5.92 -6.82
C GLY A 82 -5.05 5.76 -6.12
N TYR A 83 -4.59 4.51 -6.02
CA TYR A 83 -3.31 4.15 -5.40
C TYR A 83 -2.18 4.17 -6.42
N ARG A 84 -1.10 4.87 -6.12
CA ARG A 84 0.09 4.99 -6.97
C ARG A 84 1.33 4.74 -6.15
N ALA A 85 2.30 4.01 -6.69
CA ALA A 85 3.52 3.68 -5.96
C ALA A 85 4.75 3.60 -6.86
N GLU A 86 5.90 3.94 -6.29
CA GLU A 86 7.21 3.69 -6.85
C GLU A 86 7.94 2.68 -5.97
N ILE A 87 8.42 1.60 -6.58
CA ILE A 87 9.13 0.51 -5.93
C ILE A 87 10.55 0.46 -6.48
N VAL A 88 11.55 0.60 -5.61
CA VAL A 88 12.96 0.38 -5.94
C VAL A 88 13.42 -0.88 -5.22
N THR A 89 13.93 -1.88 -5.95
CA THR A 89 14.35 -3.16 -5.38
C THR A 89 15.50 -3.80 -6.15
N ASN A 90 16.28 -4.66 -5.50
CA ASN A 90 17.28 -5.53 -6.11
C ASN A 90 16.93 -7.03 -5.97
N GLU A 91 15.69 -7.36 -5.58
CA GLU A 91 15.28 -8.73 -5.31
C GLU A 91 15.14 -9.55 -6.59
N GLN A 92 15.91 -10.65 -6.65
CA GLN A 92 15.86 -11.60 -7.77
C GLN A 92 14.44 -12.10 -8.03
N GLY A 93 14.08 -12.22 -9.31
CA GLY A 93 12.74 -12.61 -9.75
C GLY A 93 11.72 -11.48 -9.78
N THR A 94 12.11 -10.25 -9.41
CA THR A 94 11.27 -9.07 -9.60
C THR A 94 11.53 -8.45 -10.96
N GLU A 95 10.60 -8.66 -11.89
CA GLU A 95 10.63 -7.98 -13.18
C GLU A 95 10.07 -6.56 -13.06
N SER A 96 10.65 -5.61 -13.82
CA SER A 96 10.11 -4.25 -13.99
C SER A 96 8.87 -4.25 -14.88
N LYS A 97 7.83 -4.98 -14.47
CA LYS A 97 6.49 -4.84 -15.02
C LYS A 97 5.79 -3.80 -14.18
N ASN A 98 5.26 -2.77 -14.81
CA ASN A 98 4.54 -1.68 -14.15
C ASN A 98 3.03 -1.96 -14.24
N PRO A 99 2.43 -2.74 -13.31
CA PRO A 99 0.98 -2.97 -13.33
C PRO A 99 0.25 -1.72 -12.84
N ALA A 100 -0.84 -1.36 -13.52
CA ALA A 100 -1.64 -0.18 -13.18
C ALA A 100 -0.75 1.07 -12.98
N ASP A 101 -0.91 1.80 -11.88
CA ASP A 101 -0.13 3.00 -11.54
C ASP A 101 1.04 2.72 -10.59
N VAL A 102 1.64 1.53 -10.72
CA VAL A 102 2.86 1.15 -9.97
C VAL A 102 4.06 1.15 -10.91
N VAL A 103 5.11 1.86 -10.51
CA VAL A 103 6.41 1.85 -11.19
C VAL A 103 7.37 0.96 -10.41
N ILE A 104 7.96 -0.05 -11.06
CA ILE A 104 8.95 -0.94 -10.45
C ILE A 104 10.31 -0.74 -11.12
N GLN A 105 11.26 -0.22 -10.36
CA GLN A 105 12.67 -0.10 -10.72
C GLN A 105 13.44 -1.26 -10.06
N SER A 106 13.62 -2.35 -10.80
CA SER A 106 14.38 -3.51 -10.35
C SER A 106 15.81 -3.45 -10.87
N SER A 107 16.80 -3.55 -9.99
CA SER A 107 18.21 -3.76 -10.35
C SER A 107 18.60 -5.25 -10.32
N ALA A 108 17.63 -6.15 -10.15
CA ALA A 108 17.89 -7.58 -10.12
C ALA A 108 18.41 -8.07 -11.48
N LEU A 109 19.33 -9.05 -11.45
CA LEU A 109 19.75 -9.73 -12.66
C LEU A 109 18.52 -10.35 -13.35
N PRO A 110 18.35 -10.17 -14.68
CA PRO A 110 17.27 -10.83 -15.41
C PRO A 110 17.39 -12.35 -15.30
N GLY A 111 16.27 -13.06 -15.49
CA GLY A 111 16.16 -14.51 -15.25
C GLY A 111 17.29 -15.37 -15.82
N PRO A 112 17.75 -15.15 -17.08
CA PRO A 112 18.90 -15.87 -17.62
C PRO A 112 20.18 -15.62 -16.84
N GLU A 113 20.55 -14.36 -16.58
CA GLU A 113 21.75 -13.97 -15.82
C GLU A 113 21.72 -14.44 -14.37
N ALA A 114 20.55 -14.39 -13.73
CA ALA A 114 20.33 -14.95 -12.39
C ALA A 114 20.50 -16.47 -12.37
N ALA A 115 20.06 -17.19 -13.42
CA ALA A 115 20.25 -18.63 -13.50
C ALA A 115 21.74 -19.00 -13.55
N ILE A 116 22.54 -18.35 -14.41
CA ILE A 116 24.00 -18.56 -14.54
C ILE A 116 24.75 -18.22 -13.25
N ALA A 117 24.38 -17.12 -12.58
CA ALA A 117 25.00 -16.74 -11.30
C ALA A 117 24.75 -17.77 -10.19
N ASN A 118 23.62 -18.50 -10.25
CA ASN A 118 23.25 -19.53 -9.29
C ASN A 118 23.73 -20.95 -9.69
N GLU A 119 24.25 -21.16 -10.91
CA GLU A 119 24.80 -22.44 -11.38
C GLU A 119 25.89 -23.06 -10.50
N PRO A 120 26.90 -22.32 -9.97
CA PRO A 120 27.93 -22.93 -9.12
C PRO A 120 27.39 -23.53 -7.82
N ASN A 121 26.17 -23.16 -7.40
CA ASN A 121 25.51 -23.70 -6.21
C ASN A 121 24.58 -24.89 -6.51
N ARG A 122 24.26 -25.15 -7.78
CA ARG A 122 23.39 -26.28 -8.20
C ARG A 122 24.14 -27.61 -8.42
N LEU A 123 25.46 -27.56 -8.59
CA LEU A 123 26.30 -28.72 -8.91
C LEU A 123 27.02 -29.32 -7.69
N ARG A 124 26.72 -28.84 -6.48
CA ARG A 124 27.34 -29.30 -5.22
C ARG A 124 26.38 -30.06 -4.29
N GLY A 125 25.20 -30.45 -4.79
CA GLY A 125 24.23 -31.30 -4.11
C GLY A 125 24.43 -32.78 -4.40
#